data_AF-A0A1Q9PAZ7-F1
#
_entry.id   AF-A0A1Q9PAZ7-F1
#
_cell.length_a   1.000
_cell.length_b   1.000
_cell.length_c   1.000
_cell.angle_alpha   90.00
_cell.angle_beta   90.00
_cell.angle_gamma   90.00
#
_symmetry.space_group_name_H-M   'P 1'
#
loop_
_entity.id
_entity.type
_entity.pdbx_description
1 polymer ?
#
loop_
_entity_poly.entity_id
_entity_poly.type
_entity_poly.pdbx_seq_one_letter_code
_entity_poly.pdbx_strand_id
1 'polypeptide(L)'
;MQQLIFEFTTIVLISVGIGIIGSMTGISGGAFKTPLLIILFALTAELAAAASLISALFVAVVSTVVYHRQKPQLIDYQVGILSVVATIPGTFVGIYLRTIAAHAHVLRYVFGIVLFPVALKLIFAIIDSGDSVSGRKARLGFSELGKRKLAAAIFAIFMAGVLAGLLGLGGGTIIVPVLCIILRFPMIVAAATSMFTMIFTTSAGSVINYLYLAQTEQLIVFLYFGLTMGIGMIFGGVIGPRYASRVDEIFLQRIFGFLLIFPLVKMMNLGQLWLDPEGLNFILATIGDAIIWLVVGIPVWIVSSNRLRAKRNETQSVDT
;
A
#
# COMPACT_ATOMS: atom_id res chain seq x y z
N MET A 1 28.91 -18.34 -4.48
CA MET A 1 27.68 -18.78 -5.20
C MET A 1 26.56 -19.21 -4.26
N GLN A 2 26.78 -20.13 -3.30
CA GLN A 2 25.69 -20.63 -2.43
C GLN A 2 24.96 -19.55 -1.61
N GLN A 3 25.68 -18.59 -1.02
CA GLN A 3 25.06 -17.48 -0.28
C GLN A 3 24.15 -16.60 -1.16
N LEU A 4 24.58 -16.31 -2.38
CA LEU A 4 23.83 -15.46 -3.31
C LEU A 4 22.55 -16.14 -3.83
N ILE A 5 22.60 -17.47 -4.01
CA ILE A 5 21.41 -18.27 -4.36
C ILE A 5 20.43 -18.26 -3.18
N PHE A 6 20.90 -18.47 -1.95
CA PHE A 6 20.06 -18.46 -0.76
C PHE A 6 19.38 -17.11 -0.54
N GLU A 7 20.13 -16.02 -0.69
CA GLU A 7 19.61 -14.65 -0.62
C GLU A 7 18.52 -14.41 -1.68
N PHE A 8 18.83 -14.71 -2.94
CA PHE A 8 17.88 -14.57 -4.05
C PHE A 8 16.58 -15.34 -3.80
N THR A 9 16.68 -16.61 -3.42
CA THR A 9 15.52 -17.46 -3.12
C THR A 9 14.70 -16.89 -1.96
N THR A 10 15.35 -16.39 -0.92
CA THR A 10 14.68 -15.80 0.25
C THR A 10 13.90 -14.54 -0.13
N ILE A 11 14.51 -13.64 -0.92
CA ILE A 11 13.84 -12.42 -1.41
C ILE A 11 12.62 -12.78 -2.26
N VAL A 12 12.74 -13.74 -3.17
CA VAL A 12 11.62 -14.20 -4.00
C VAL A 12 10.50 -14.77 -3.13
N LEU A 13 10.79 -15.68 -2.20
CA LEU A 13 9.77 -16.29 -1.35
C LEU A 13 9.01 -15.26 -0.50
N ILE A 14 9.74 -14.33 0.14
CA ILE A 14 9.13 -13.27 0.94
C ILE A 14 8.26 -12.36 0.05
N SER A 15 8.76 -12.00 -1.13
CA SER A 15 8.02 -11.14 -2.06
C SER A 15 6.79 -11.80 -2.66
N VAL A 16 6.72 -13.13 -2.77
CA VAL A 16 5.47 -13.84 -3.09
C VAL A 16 4.41 -13.54 -2.02
N GLY A 17 4.72 -13.75 -0.74
CA GLY A 17 3.78 -13.51 0.36
C GLY A 17 3.32 -12.06 0.43
N ILE A 18 4.25 -11.11 0.33
CA ILE A 18 3.94 -9.68 0.27
C ILE A 18 3.10 -9.35 -0.98
N GLY A 19 3.38 -9.97 -2.12
CA GLY A 19 2.65 -9.78 -3.36
C GLY A 19 1.21 -10.28 -3.28
N ILE A 20 0.96 -11.44 -2.64
CA ILE A 20 -0.40 -11.98 -2.41
C ILE A 20 -1.22 -10.97 -1.61
N ILE A 21 -0.71 -10.58 -0.44
CA ILE A 21 -1.41 -9.69 0.47
C ILE A 21 -1.56 -8.29 -0.15
N GLY A 22 -0.51 -7.77 -0.77
CA GLY A 22 -0.48 -6.45 -1.39
C GLY A 22 -1.40 -6.32 -2.61
N SER A 23 -1.55 -7.39 -3.40
CA SER A 23 -2.47 -7.42 -4.56
C SER A 23 -3.93 -7.60 -4.16
N MET A 24 -4.22 -8.33 -3.09
CA MET A 24 -5.56 -8.41 -2.50
C MET A 24 -6.05 -7.06 -1.98
N THR A 25 -5.14 -6.31 -1.34
CA THR A 25 -5.46 -5.05 -0.65
C THR A 25 -5.32 -3.82 -1.53
N GLY A 26 -4.64 -3.90 -2.68
CA GLY A 26 -4.42 -2.75 -3.56
C GLY A 26 -3.20 -1.88 -3.19
N ILE A 27 -2.30 -2.34 -2.30
CA ILE A 27 -1.14 -1.59 -1.77
C ILE A 27 0.17 -1.86 -2.56
N SER A 28 0.23 -2.82 -3.49
CA SER A 28 1.45 -3.30 -4.19
C SER A 28 2.61 -3.77 -3.29
N GLY A 29 2.37 -3.85 -1.98
CA GLY A 29 3.34 -4.30 -0.98
C GLY A 29 4.45 -3.30 -0.64
N GLY A 30 4.48 -2.09 -1.22
CA GLY A 30 5.55 -1.12 -0.97
C GLY A 30 5.74 -0.78 0.51
N ALA A 31 4.64 -0.74 1.27
CA ALA A 31 4.63 -0.52 2.71
C ALA A 31 5.39 -1.57 3.53
N PHE A 32 5.60 -2.77 2.96
CA PHE A 32 6.42 -3.83 3.56
C PHE A 32 7.79 -3.89 2.94
N LYS A 33 7.87 -3.80 1.61
CA LYS A 33 9.12 -3.98 0.88
C LYS A 33 10.16 -2.94 1.30
N THR A 34 9.77 -1.67 1.41
CA THR A 34 10.70 -0.60 1.78
C THR A 34 11.33 -0.81 3.16
N PRO A 35 10.57 -0.98 4.28
CA PRO A 35 11.19 -1.26 5.58
C PRO A 35 11.90 -2.60 5.63
N LEU A 36 11.41 -3.63 4.93
CA LEU A 36 12.06 -4.94 4.89
C LEU A 36 13.44 -4.89 4.22
N LEU A 37 13.57 -4.12 3.14
CA LEU A 37 14.84 -3.89 2.45
C LEU A 37 15.84 -3.12 3.33
N ILE A 38 15.36 -2.15 4.10
CA ILE A 38 16.20 -1.41 5.06
C ILE A 38 16.68 -2.34 6.18
N ILE A 39 15.79 -3.18 6.72
CA ILE A 39 16.10 -4.03 7.88
C ILE A 39 16.98 -5.22 7.51
N LEU A 40 16.60 -5.98 6.48
CA LEU A 40 17.28 -7.24 6.16
C LEU A 40 18.57 -7.03 5.37
N PHE A 41 18.65 -5.96 4.58
CA PHE A 41 19.75 -5.72 3.65
C PHE A 41 20.50 -4.42 3.95
N ALA A 42 20.19 -3.74 5.06
CA ALA A 42 20.83 -2.50 5.49
C ALA A 42 20.86 -1.40 4.40
N LEU A 43 19.87 -1.41 3.50
CA LEU A 43 19.79 -0.45 2.40
C LEU A 43 19.39 0.94 2.92
N THR A 44 19.86 1.98 2.25
CA THR A 44 19.41 3.34 2.54
C THR A 44 17.91 3.46 2.25
N ALA A 45 17.20 4.30 3.03
CA ALA A 45 15.77 4.52 2.83
C ALA A 45 15.45 5.01 1.42
N GLU A 46 16.38 5.74 0.82
CA GLU A 46 16.34 6.11 -0.58
C GLU A 46 16.36 4.85 -1.47
N LEU A 47 17.45 4.09 -1.48
CA LEU A 47 17.59 2.96 -2.37
C LEU A 47 16.47 1.90 -2.21
N ALA A 48 16.03 1.65 -0.97
CA ALA A 48 14.94 0.75 -0.66
C ALA A 48 13.58 1.22 -1.23
N ALA A 49 13.27 2.52 -1.12
CA ALA A 49 12.04 3.10 -1.69
C ALA A 49 12.07 3.11 -3.22
N ALA A 50 13.24 3.28 -3.83
CA ALA A 50 13.39 3.18 -5.27
C ALA A 50 13.12 1.73 -5.73
N ALA A 51 13.82 0.75 -5.15
CA ALA A 51 13.71 -0.66 -5.53
C ALA A 51 12.29 -1.22 -5.32
N SER A 52 11.55 -0.73 -4.33
CA SER A 52 10.17 -1.14 -4.08
C SER A 52 9.20 -0.71 -5.19
N LEU A 53 9.47 0.39 -5.91
CA LEU A 53 8.65 0.85 -7.04
C LEU A 53 8.76 -0.08 -8.26
N ILE A 54 9.97 -0.57 -8.58
CA ILE A 54 10.14 -1.54 -9.68
C ILE A 54 9.32 -2.79 -9.39
N SER A 55 9.50 -3.39 -8.21
CA SER A 55 8.76 -4.60 -7.86
C SER A 55 7.25 -4.35 -7.71
N ALA A 56 6.84 -3.10 -7.40
CA ALA A 56 5.44 -2.69 -7.36
C ALA A 56 4.81 -2.65 -8.75
N LEU A 57 5.58 -2.23 -9.78
CA LEU A 57 5.13 -2.26 -11.16
C LEU A 57 4.77 -3.68 -11.61
N PHE A 58 5.60 -4.68 -11.29
CA PHE A 58 5.33 -6.07 -11.64
C PHE A 58 4.02 -6.59 -11.05
N VAL A 59 3.79 -6.41 -9.74
CA VAL A 59 2.52 -6.84 -9.12
C VAL A 59 1.34 -6.04 -9.66
N ALA A 60 1.50 -4.75 -9.93
CA ALA A 60 0.41 -3.89 -10.42
C ALA A 60 -0.05 -4.33 -11.81
N VAL A 61 0.89 -4.58 -12.73
CA VAL A 61 0.59 -5.07 -14.09
C VAL A 61 -0.13 -6.42 -14.03
N VAL A 62 0.46 -7.37 -13.31
CA VAL A 62 -0.08 -8.74 -13.23
C VAL A 62 -1.45 -8.76 -12.55
N SER A 63 -1.60 -8.05 -11.43
CA SER A 63 -2.86 -8.01 -10.68
C SER A 63 -3.95 -7.33 -11.48
N THR A 64 -3.63 -6.26 -12.20
CA THR A 64 -4.58 -5.57 -13.10
C THR A 64 -5.08 -6.50 -14.19
N VAL A 65 -4.20 -7.30 -14.81
CA VAL A 65 -4.61 -8.29 -15.81
C VAL A 65 -5.54 -9.33 -15.20
N VAL A 66 -5.23 -9.81 -13.99
CA VAL A 66 -6.06 -10.82 -13.31
C VAL A 66 -7.43 -10.24 -12.93
N TYR A 67 -7.48 -9.04 -12.34
CA TYR A 67 -8.74 -8.35 -12.01
C TYR A 67 -9.55 -7.99 -13.26
N HIS A 68 -8.90 -7.60 -14.35
CA HIS A 68 -9.58 -7.32 -15.62
C HIS A 68 -10.28 -8.58 -16.18
N ARG A 69 -9.68 -9.76 -15.98
CA ARG A 69 -10.25 -11.04 -16.42
C ARG A 69 -11.39 -11.54 -15.52
N GLN A 70 -11.58 -10.98 -14.33
CA GLN A 70 -12.69 -11.36 -13.44
C GLN A 70 -14.01 -10.74 -13.92
N LYS A 71 -15.10 -11.48 -13.75
CA LYS A 71 -16.47 -11.01 -14.02
C LYS A 71 -17.30 -11.04 -12.73
N PRO A 72 -18.07 -9.99 -12.41
CA PRO A 72 -18.17 -8.71 -13.12
C PRO A 72 -16.85 -7.91 -13.10
N GLN A 73 -16.72 -6.96 -14.02
CA GLN A 73 -15.48 -6.19 -14.16
C GLN A 73 -15.26 -5.29 -12.94
N LEU A 74 -14.18 -5.54 -12.21
CA LEU A 74 -13.87 -4.89 -10.93
C LEU A 74 -13.13 -3.57 -11.08
N ILE A 75 -12.54 -3.28 -12.24
CA ILE A 75 -11.74 -2.07 -12.48
C ILE A 75 -12.63 -0.97 -13.04
N ASP A 76 -12.75 0.15 -12.33
CA ASP A 76 -13.32 1.37 -12.89
C ASP A 76 -12.23 2.18 -13.61
N TYR A 77 -12.21 2.10 -14.94
CA TYR A 77 -11.21 2.82 -15.74
C TYR A 77 -11.39 4.34 -15.74
N GLN A 78 -12.59 4.86 -15.50
CA GLN A 78 -12.79 6.31 -15.51
C GLN A 78 -12.12 6.93 -14.29
N VAL A 79 -12.38 6.33 -13.11
CA VAL A 79 -11.70 6.71 -11.86
C VAL A 79 -10.23 6.35 -11.91
N GLY A 80 -9.87 5.22 -12.52
CA GLY A 80 -8.49 4.79 -12.72
C GLY A 80 -7.68 5.82 -13.50
N ILE A 81 -8.18 6.28 -14.66
CA ILE A 81 -7.52 7.29 -15.50
C ILE A 81 -7.44 8.64 -14.78
N LEU A 82 -8.52 9.09 -14.13
CA LEU A 82 -8.48 10.30 -13.30
C LEU A 82 -7.38 10.20 -12.25
N SER A 83 -7.28 9.05 -11.60
CA SER A 83 -6.28 8.80 -10.58
C SER A 83 -4.87 8.82 -11.16
N VAL A 84 -4.66 8.27 -12.37
CA VAL A 84 -3.38 8.34 -13.09
C VAL A 84 -2.97 9.79 -13.36
N VAL A 85 -3.88 10.59 -13.92
CA VAL A 85 -3.60 12.00 -14.24
C VAL A 85 -3.24 12.81 -12.99
N ALA A 86 -3.87 12.53 -11.85
CA ALA A 86 -3.56 13.20 -10.59
C ALA A 86 -2.26 12.68 -9.94
N THR A 87 -1.99 11.37 -10.02
CA THR A 87 -0.87 10.75 -9.28
C THR A 87 0.48 10.88 -9.97
N ILE A 88 0.53 10.91 -11.30
CA ILE A 88 1.80 11.08 -12.04
C ILE A 88 2.51 12.37 -11.60
N PRO A 89 1.92 13.58 -11.75
CA PRO A 89 2.60 14.83 -11.34
C PRO A 89 2.90 14.83 -9.84
N GLY A 90 2.03 14.26 -9.02
CA GLY A 90 2.30 14.04 -7.60
C GLY A 90 3.57 13.22 -7.38
N THR A 91 3.75 12.12 -8.11
CA THR A 91 4.92 11.24 -8.00
C THR A 91 6.22 11.99 -8.34
N PHE A 92 6.21 12.83 -9.39
CA PHE A 92 7.35 13.69 -9.72
C PHE A 92 7.68 14.65 -8.57
N VAL A 93 6.67 15.36 -8.05
CA VAL A 93 6.84 16.26 -6.90
C VAL A 93 7.36 15.49 -5.69
N GLY A 94 6.86 14.28 -5.45
CA GLY A 94 7.30 13.44 -4.35
C GLY A 94 8.76 13.00 -4.45
N ILE A 95 9.20 12.55 -5.62
CA ILE A 95 10.60 12.17 -5.83
C ILE A 95 11.52 13.38 -5.75
N TYR A 96 11.11 14.53 -6.28
CA TYR A 96 11.85 15.78 -6.15
C TYR A 96 11.94 16.27 -4.70
N LEU A 97 10.84 16.19 -3.94
CA LEU A 97 10.85 16.50 -2.51
C LEU A 97 11.74 15.53 -1.73
N ARG A 98 11.86 14.27 -2.15
CA ARG A 98 12.75 13.30 -1.51
C ARG A 98 14.23 13.67 -1.62
N THR A 99 14.65 14.22 -2.75
CA THR A 99 16.05 14.64 -2.95
C THR A 99 16.40 15.90 -2.13
N ILE A 100 15.42 16.74 -1.82
CA ILE A 100 15.61 17.96 -1.01
C ILE A 100 15.40 17.68 0.49
N ALA A 101 14.39 16.89 0.84
CA ALA A 101 13.97 16.60 2.21
C ALA A 101 14.76 15.44 2.84
N ALA A 102 16.06 15.34 2.56
CA ALA A 102 16.97 14.24 2.93
C ALA A 102 17.16 14.01 4.45
N HIS A 103 16.34 14.60 5.31
CA HIS A 103 16.32 14.31 6.73
C HIS A 103 15.31 13.19 7.00
N ALA A 104 15.82 12.02 7.42
CA ALA A 104 15.03 10.83 7.75
C ALA A 104 13.85 11.11 8.70
N HIS A 105 13.96 12.13 9.55
CA HIS A 105 12.91 12.58 10.46
C HIS A 105 11.67 13.15 9.75
N VAL A 106 11.84 13.93 8.68
CA VAL A 106 10.72 14.58 7.98
C VAL A 106 9.86 13.53 7.28
N LEU A 107 10.50 12.56 6.61
CA LEU A 107 9.81 11.47 5.92
C LEU A 107 8.99 10.61 6.91
N ARG A 108 9.55 10.37 8.09
CA ARG A 108 8.90 9.66 9.21
C ARG A 108 7.66 10.39 9.73
N TYR A 109 7.73 11.70 9.96
CA TYR A 109 6.57 12.47 10.41
C TYR A 109 5.47 12.53 9.36
N VAL A 110 5.84 12.65 8.09
CA VAL A 110 4.89 12.59 6.97
C VAL A 110 4.17 11.23 6.93
N PHE A 111 4.91 10.13 7.14
CA PHE A 111 4.35 8.78 7.24
C PHE A 111 3.33 8.68 8.38
N GLY A 112 3.74 9.10 9.58
CA GLY A 112 2.94 9.06 10.80
C GLY A 112 1.65 9.87 10.67
N ILE A 113 1.77 11.15 10.34
CA ILE A 113 0.64 12.09 10.36
C ILE A 113 -0.39 11.77 9.27
N VAL A 114 0.05 11.35 8.08
CA VAL A 114 -0.89 11.10 6.97
C VAL A 114 -1.49 9.71 7.02
N LEU A 115 -0.71 8.66 7.31
CA LEU A 115 -1.22 7.29 7.27
C LEU A 115 -1.94 6.89 8.56
N PHE A 116 -1.62 7.48 9.72
CA PHE A 116 -2.24 7.09 10.99
C PHE A 116 -3.77 7.33 11.01
N PRO A 117 -4.29 8.51 10.62
CA PRO A 117 -5.75 8.72 10.57
C PRO A 117 -6.44 7.80 9.56
N VAL A 118 -5.77 7.52 8.44
CA VAL A 118 -6.29 6.65 7.37
C VAL A 118 -6.37 5.20 7.86
N ALA A 119 -5.30 4.70 8.49
CA ALA A 119 -5.24 3.36 9.09
C ALA A 119 -6.29 3.19 10.18
N LEU A 120 -6.40 4.15 11.11
CA LEU A 120 -7.42 4.13 12.17
C LEU A 120 -8.83 4.08 11.58
N LYS A 121 -9.13 4.93 10.59
CA LYS A 121 -10.46 4.97 9.99
C LYS A 121 -10.83 3.65 9.29
N LEU A 122 -9.88 2.99 8.62
CA LEU A 122 -10.13 1.69 7.98
C LEU A 122 -10.29 0.53 8.98
N ILE A 123 -9.67 0.60 10.15
CA ILE A 123 -9.80 -0.44 11.19
C ILE A 123 -11.13 -0.32 11.95
N PHE A 124 -11.55 0.91 12.23
CA PHE A 124 -12.68 1.15 13.14
C PHE A 124 -14.01 1.48 12.43
N ALA A 125 -14.00 1.90 11.17
CA ALA A 125 -15.23 2.20 10.44
C ALA A 125 -15.68 0.99 9.61
N ILE A 126 -16.95 0.59 9.75
CA ILE A 126 -17.65 -0.11 8.67
C ILE A 126 -17.84 0.93 7.59
N ILE A 127 -17.06 0.83 6.52
CA ILE A 127 -17.38 1.58 5.32
C ILE A 127 -18.62 0.90 4.75
N ASP A 128 -19.75 1.60 4.89
CA ASP A 128 -21.02 1.24 4.26
C ASP A 128 -20.85 1.44 2.75
N SER A 129 -20.24 0.46 2.11
CA SER A 129 -20.12 0.32 0.67
C SER A 129 -21.55 0.09 0.18
N GLY A 130 -22.24 1.16 -0.25
CA GLY A 130 -23.66 1.10 -0.59
C GLY A 130 -23.99 -0.12 -1.45
N ASP A 131 -25.09 -0.80 -1.13
CA ASP A 131 -25.54 -2.07 -1.72
C ASP A 131 -25.51 -2.09 -3.25
N SER A 132 -24.36 -2.38 -3.83
CA SER A 132 -24.18 -2.42 -5.28
C SER A 132 -23.16 -3.49 -5.68
N VAL A 133 -23.27 -4.65 -5.03
CA VAL A 133 -22.85 -5.93 -5.62
C VAL A 133 -23.97 -6.51 -6.52
N SER A 134 -25.18 -5.92 -6.49
CA SER A 134 -26.27 -6.30 -7.39
C SER A 134 -26.25 -5.51 -8.71
N GLY A 135 -25.54 -6.05 -9.70
CA GLY A 135 -25.97 -6.03 -11.11
C GLY A 135 -26.03 -4.73 -11.91
N ARG A 136 -25.84 -3.53 -11.33
CA ARG A 136 -25.90 -2.27 -12.09
C ARG A 136 -24.64 -1.45 -11.87
N LYS A 137 -23.73 -1.55 -12.85
CA LYS A 137 -22.55 -0.69 -13.09
C LYS A 137 -22.33 0.38 -12.01
N ALA A 138 -21.47 0.11 -11.04
CA ALA A 138 -20.79 1.17 -10.29
C ALA A 138 -19.81 1.91 -11.22
N ARG A 139 -20.33 2.51 -12.29
CA ARG A 139 -19.63 3.55 -13.05
C ARG A 139 -19.99 4.82 -12.33
N LEU A 140 -19.02 5.45 -11.70
CA LEU A 140 -19.24 6.78 -11.15
C LEU A 140 -19.64 7.73 -12.28
N GLY A 141 -20.89 8.18 -12.27
CA GLY A 141 -21.25 9.43 -12.93
C GLY A 141 -20.59 10.55 -12.14
N PHE A 142 -19.41 11.04 -12.58
CA PHE A 142 -18.78 12.23 -11.99
C PHE A 142 -19.73 13.44 -11.90
N SER A 143 -20.81 13.43 -12.69
CA SER A 143 -21.92 14.39 -12.66
C SER A 143 -22.74 14.37 -11.37
N GLU A 144 -22.80 13.25 -10.64
CA GLU A 144 -23.54 13.14 -9.36
C GLU A 144 -22.65 13.49 -8.16
N LEU A 145 -21.33 13.55 -8.35
CA LEU A 145 -20.39 13.90 -7.30
C LEU A 145 -20.33 15.41 -7.16
N GLY A 146 -20.81 15.93 -6.02
CA GLY A 146 -20.71 17.36 -5.71
C GLY A 146 -19.27 17.87 -5.87
N LYS A 147 -19.08 19.03 -6.53
CA LYS A 147 -17.77 19.60 -6.91
C LYS A 147 -16.74 19.57 -5.76
N ARG A 148 -17.16 19.81 -4.51
CA ARG A 148 -16.31 19.76 -3.32
C ARG A 148 -15.73 18.37 -3.04
N LYS A 149 -16.54 17.31 -3.17
CA LYS A 149 -16.09 15.93 -2.96
C LYS A 149 -15.13 15.50 -4.07
N LEU A 150 -15.41 15.87 -5.31
CA LEU A 150 -14.53 15.59 -6.44
C LEU A 150 -13.17 16.29 -6.29
N ALA A 151 -13.17 17.58 -5.94
CA ALA A 151 -11.94 18.32 -5.69
C ALA A 151 -11.12 17.70 -4.54
N ALA A 152 -11.78 17.32 -3.42
CA ALA A 152 -11.12 16.64 -2.32
C ALA A 152 -10.53 15.29 -2.72
N ALA A 153 -11.24 14.49 -3.53
CA ALA A 153 -10.76 13.22 -4.04
C ALA A 153 -9.53 13.41 -4.94
N ILE A 154 -9.58 14.34 -5.90
CA ILE A 154 -8.45 14.63 -6.80
C ILE A 154 -7.25 15.10 -6.01
N PHE A 155 -7.44 16.01 -5.04
CA PHE A 155 -6.36 16.48 -4.18
C PHE A 155 -5.74 15.33 -3.35
N ALA A 156 -6.57 14.48 -2.74
CA ALA A 156 -6.09 13.34 -1.97
C ALA A 156 -5.35 12.32 -2.84
N ILE A 157 -5.81 12.10 -4.07
CA ILE A 157 -5.16 11.21 -5.04
C ILE A 157 -3.84 11.82 -5.57
N PHE A 158 -3.79 13.14 -5.78
CA PHE A 158 -2.53 13.83 -6.06
C PHE A 158 -1.53 13.64 -4.91
N MET A 159 -1.97 13.83 -3.67
CA MET A 159 -1.15 13.59 -2.49
C MET A 159 -0.73 12.13 -2.35
N ALA A 160 -1.57 11.18 -2.78
CA ALA A 160 -1.21 9.78 -2.88
C ALA A 160 -0.01 9.57 -3.82
N GLY A 161 0.03 10.29 -4.95
CA GLY A 161 1.18 10.32 -5.85
C GLY A 161 2.43 10.90 -5.20
N VAL A 162 2.32 12.05 -4.54
CA VAL A 162 3.44 12.67 -3.79
C VAL A 162 4.03 11.69 -2.78
N LEU A 163 3.17 11.01 -2.03
CA LEU A 163 3.59 10.05 -1.03
C LEU A 163 4.11 8.75 -1.66
N ALA A 164 3.59 8.35 -2.82
CA ALA A 164 4.15 7.24 -3.59
C ALA A 164 5.60 7.51 -4.01
N GLY A 165 5.88 8.71 -4.52
CA GLY A 165 7.21 9.14 -4.95
C GLY A 165 8.19 9.35 -3.80
N LEU A 166 7.72 9.94 -2.70
CA LEU A 166 8.51 10.14 -1.47
C LEU A 166 8.89 8.82 -0.79
N LEU A 167 8.00 7.82 -0.81
CA LEU A 167 8.11 6.67 0.10
C LEU A 167 8.33 5.34 -0.62
N GLY A 168 8.17 5.29 -1.94
CA GLY A 168 8.27 4.05 -2.69
C GLY A 168 7.10 3.09 -2.48
N LEU A 169 5.97 3.57 -1.92
CA LEU A 169 4.80 2.75 -1.59
C LEU A 169 3.93 2.39 -2.79
N GLY A 170 4.12 3.07 -3.92
CA GLY A 170 3.28 2.96 -5.13
C GLY A 170 1.93 3.68 -5.07
N GLY A 171 1.58 4.34 -3.96
CA GLY A 171 0.39 5.22 -3.83
C GLY A 171 -0.91 4.52 -3.44
N GLY A 172 -0.98 3.21 -3.57
CA GLY A 172 -2.16 2.41 -3.24
C GLY A 172 -2.59 2.48 -1.77
N THR A 173 -1.65 2.75 -0.86
CA THR A 173 -1.93 2.99 0.57
C THR A 173 -2.89 4.15 0.82
N ILE A 174 -2.98 5.12 -0.11
CA ILE A 174 -3.85 6.28 0.00
C ILE A 174 -4.97 6.22 -1.03
N ILE A 175 -4.68 5.79 -2.26
CA ILE A 175 -5.70 5.66 -3.32
C ILE A 175 -6.84 4.75 -2.84
N VAL A 176 -6.54 3.58 -2.30
CA VAL A 176 -7.57 2.63 -1.84
C VAL A 176 -8.51 3.25 -0.79
N PRO A 177 -8.02 3.82 0.33
CA PRO A 177 -8.89 4.49 1.29
C PRO A 177 -9.63 5.69 0.71
N VAL A 178 -9.03 6.47 -0.21
CA VAL A 178 -9.75 7.56 -0.87
C VAL A 178 -10.93 7.03 -1.68
N LEU A 179 -10.73 5.95 -2.44
CA LEU A 179 -11.79 5.28 -3.20
C LEU A 179 -12.87 4.71 -2.26
N CYS A 180 -12.49 4.03 -1.18
CA CYS A 180 -13.46 3.44 -0.25
C CYS A 180 -14.21 4.51 0.58
N ILE A 181 -13.52 5.53 1.08
CA ILE A 181 -14.07 6.48 2.07
C ILE A 181 -14.77 7.67 1.38
N ILE A 182 -14.14 8.25 0.35
CA ILE A 182 -14.67 9.45 -0.31
C ILE A 182 -15.63 9.06 -1.43
N LEU A 183 -15.24 8.07 -2.24
CA LEU A 183 -16.03 7.60 -3.38
C LEU A 183 -16.95 6.41 -3.07
N ARG A 184 -16.88 5.85 -1.85
CA ARG A 184 -17.73 4.73 -1.38
C ARG A 184 -17.66 3.48 -2.28
N PHE A 185 -16.48 3.23 -2.85
CA PHE A 185 -16.24 2.01 -3.63
C PHE A 185 -16.14 0.79 -2.72
N PRO A 186 -16.72 -0.36 -3.13
CA PRO A 186 -16.42 -1.64 -2.49
C PRO A 186 -14.91 -1.88 -2.48
N MET A 187 -14.39 -2.46 -1.39
CA MET A 187 -12.94 -2.61 -1.20
C MET A 187 -12.25 -3.33 -2.36
N ILE A 188 -12.88 -4.37 -2.93
CA ILE A 188 -12.32 -5.12 -4.05
C ILE A 188 -12.23 -4.28 -5.34
N VAL A 189 -13.21 -3.39 -5.59
CA VAL A 189 -13.22 -2.46 -6.73
C VAL A 189 -12.15 -1.39 -6.53
N ALA A 190 -12.03 -0.85 -5.31
CA ALA A 190 -10.99 0.10 -4.96
C ALA A 190 -9.58 -0.51 -5.10
N ALA A 191 -9.38 -1.75 -4.63
CA ALA A 191 -8.12 -2.46 -4.77
C ALA A 191 -7.76 -2.72 -6.23
N ALA A 192 -8.72 -3.17 -7.05
CA ALA A 192 -8.52 -3.40 -8.48
C ALA A 192 -8.23 -2.10 -9.25
N THR A 193 -8.98 -1.03 -8.97
CA THR A 193 -8.78 0.29 -9.59
C THR A 193 -7.44 0.91 -9.20
N SER A 194 -7.04 0.77 -7.92
CA SER A 194 -5.71 1.17 -7.45
C SER A 194 -4.60 0.44 -8.20
N MET A 195 -4.68 -0.89 -8.33
CA MET A 195 -3.68 -1.68 -9.06
C MET A 195 -3.50 -1.20 -10.50
N PHE A 196 -4.58 -0.84 -11.19
CA PHE A 196 -4.52 -0.26 -12.52
C PHE A 196 -3.78 1.10 -12.52
N THR A 197 -4.15 2.01 -11.61
CA THR A 197 -3.48 3.31 -11.47
C THR A 197 -1.99 3.14 -11.15
N MET A 198 -1.65 2.14 -10.32
CA MET A 198 -0.29 1.88 -9.87
C MET A 198 0.66 1.50 -11.01
N ILE A 199 0.18 0.91 -12.11
CA ILE A 199 1.01 0.65 -13.28
C ILE A 199 1.70 1.93 -13.74
N PHE A 200 0.96 3.03 -13.82
CA PHE A 200 1.47 4.31 -14.32
C PHE A 200 2.29 5.05 -13.28
N THR A 201 1.88 5.05 -12.01
CA THR A 201 2.63 5.75 -10.95
C THR A 201 3.96 5.08 -10.67
N THR A 202 3.98 3.75 -10.57
CA THR A 202 5.18 2.98 -10.26
C THR A 202 6.12 2.91 -11.45
N SER A 203 5.62 2.89 -12.69
CA SER A 203 6.48 3.03 -13.88
C SER A 203 7.12 4.40 -13.95
N ALA A 204 6.35 5.49 -13.82
CA ALA A 204 6.90 6.84 -13.79
C ALA A 204 7.96 6.98 -12.69
N GLY A 205 7.64 6.55 -11.46
CA GLY A 205 8.56 6.60 -10.34
C GLY A 205 9.82 5.73 -10.53
N SER A 206 9.68 4.54 -11.12
CA SER A 206 10.82 3.65 -11.39
C SER A 206 11.75 4.23 -12.45
N VAL A 207 11.21 4.83 -13.51
CA VAL A 207 12.01 5.48 -14.57
C VAL A 207 12.79 6.66 -14.01
N ILE A 208 12.15 7.52 -13.21
CA ILE A 208 12.83 8.67 -12.60
C ILE A 208 13.95 8.21 -11.67
N ASN A 209 13.69 7.22 -10.80
CA ASN A 209 14.72 6.68 -9.92
C ASN A 209 15.84 5.99 -10.72
N TYR A 210 15.53 5.28 -11.80
CA TYR A 210 16.54 4.70 -12.69
C TYR A 210 17.44 5.78 -13.27
N LEU A 211 16.87 6.87 -13.81
CA LEU A 211 17.64 7.96 -14.40
C LEU A 211 18.52 8.68 -13.35
N TYR A 212 18.00 8.85 -12.13
CA TYR A 212 18.74 9.45 -11.02
C TYR A 212 19.89 8.55 -10.56
N LEU A 213 19.62 7.26 -10.38
CA LEU A 213 20.61 6.28 -9.92
C LEU A 213 21.60 5.87 -11.02
N ALA A 214 21.29 6.10 -12.31
CA ALA A 214 22.16 5.73 -13.42
C ALA A 214 23.52 6.46 -13.41
N GLN A 215 23.63 7.55 -12.67
CA GLN A 215 24.89 8.28 -12.47
C GLN A 215 25.66 7.79 -11.24
N THR A 216 25.20 6.73 -10.58
CA THR A 216 25.73 6.23 -9.31
C THR A 216 26.02 4.73 -9.38
N GLU A 217 26.96 4.27 -8.56
CA GLU A 217 27.25 2.83 -8.37
C GLU A 217 26.05 2.05 -7.77
N GLN A 218 25.04 2.75 -7.23
CA GLN A 218 23.87 2.15 -6.62
C GLN A 218 22.84 1.62 -7.63
N LEU A 219 23.00 1.90 -8.93
CA LEU A 219 22.11 1.41 -9.99
C LEU A 219 21.98 -0.12 -9.98
N ILE A 220 23.10 -0.83 -9.83
CA ILE A 220 23.12 -2.29 -9.86
C ILE A 220 22.33 -2.85 -8.67
N VAL A 221 22.50 -2.26 -7.48
CA VAL A 221 21.80 -2.66 -6.26
C VAL A 221 20.29 -2.41 -6.39
N PHE A 222 19.91 -1.25 -6.91
CA PHE A 222 18.52 -0.90 -7.20
C PHE A 222 17.85 -1.91 -8.14
N LEU A 223 18.49 -2.25 -9.26
CA LEU A 223 17.97 -3.21 -10.22
C LEU A 223 17.93 -4.63 -9.63
N TYR A 224 18.96 -5.03 -8.90
CA TYR A 224 19.04 -6.35 -8.28
C TYR A 224 17.85 -6.60 -7.35
N PHE A 225 17.63 -5.72 -6.36
CA PHE A 225 16.52 -5.88 -5.41
C PHE A 225 15.16 -5.67 -6.07
N GLY A 226 15.03 -4.67 -6.95
CA GLY A 226 13.78 -4.37 -7.64
C GLY A 226 13.30 -5.50 -8.54
N LEU A 227 14.19 -6.09 -9.35
CA LEU A 227 13.85 -7.19 -10.26
C LEU A 227 13.67 -8.51 -9.51
N THR A 228 14.53 -8.81 -8.54
CA THR A 228 14.42 -10.05 -7.75
C THR A 228 13.11 -10.11 -6.98
N MET A 229 12.75 -9.02 -6.28
CA MET A 229 11.42 -8.93 -5.67
C MET A 229 10.33 -8.97 -6.73
N GLY A 230 10.53 -8.30 -7.87
CA GLY A 230 9.59 -8.32 -9.00
C GLY A 230 9.15 -9.72 -9.39
N ILE A 231 10.07 -10.69 -9.42
CA ILE A 231 9.77 -12.09 -9.72
C ILE A 231 8.76 -12.68 -8.74
N GLY A 232 8.99 -12.58 -7.42
CA GLY A 232 8.03 -13.09 -6.43
C GLY A 232 6.71 -12.31 -6.45
N MET A 233 6.77 -11.01 -6.70
CA MET A 233 5.61 -10.13 -6.83
C MET A 233 4.70 -10.51 -8.01
N ILE A 234 5.24 -11.06 -9.11
CA ILE A 234 4.44 -11.61 -10.21
C ILE A 234 3.55 -12.75 -9.70
N PHE A 235 4.12 -13.76 -9.04
CA PHE A 235 3.35 -14.87 -8.50
C PHE A 235 2.32 -14.40 -7.47
N GLY A 236 2.71 -13.47 -6.61
CA GLY A 236 1.80 -12.86 -5.65
C GLY A 236 0.63 -12.12 -6.31
N GLY A 237 0.89 -11.36 -7.38
CA GLY A 237 -0.13 -10.65 -8.16
C GLY A 237 -1.03 -11.56 -8.99
N VAL A 238 -0.61 -12.79 -9.25
CA VAL A 238 -1.45 -13.83 -9.87
C VAL A 238 -2.39 -14.45 -8.84
N ILE A 239 -1.88 -14.77 -7.66
CA ILE A 239 -2.59 -15.52 -6.63
C ILE A 239 -3.54 -14.61 -5.84
N GLY A 240 -3.06 -13.46 -5.38
CA GLY A 240 -3.82 -12.58 -4.49
C GLY A 240 -5.18 -12.13 -5.04
N PRO A 241 -5.27 -11.58 -6.26
CA PRO A 241 -6.56 -11.14 -6.81
C PRO A 241 -7.59 -12.26 -6.95
N ARG A 242 -7.16 -13.51 -7.16
CA ARG A 242 -8.05 -14.67 -7.23
C ARG A 242 -8.62 -15.07 -5.88
N TYR A 243 -7.86 -14.87 -4.82
CA TYR A 243 -8.33 -15.09 -3.45
C TYR A 243 -9.14 -13.90 -2.94
N ALA A 244 -8.83 -12.67 -3.36
CA ALA A 244 -9.54 -11.46 -2.94
C ALA A 244 -11.06 -11.54 -3.20
N SER A 245 -11.48 -12.15 -4.32
CA SER A 245 -12.90 -12.32 -4.66
C SER A 245 -13.64 -13.37 -3.83
N ARG A 246 -12.93 -14.17 -3.02
CA ARG A 246 -13.50 -15.22 -2.15
C ARG A 246 -13.50 -14.83 -0.68
N VAL A 247 -13.00 -13.64 -0.36
CA VAL A 247 -12.75 -13.18 1.00
C VAL A 247 -13.73 -12.07 1.32
N ASP A 248 -14.31 -12.11 2.53
CA ASP A 248 -15.24 -11.09 3.00
C ASP A 248 -14.61 -9.70 2.99
N GLU A 249 -15.39 -8.69 2.56
CA GLU A 249 -14.94 -7.29 2.46
C GLU A 249 -14.37 -6.77 3.78
N ILE A 250 -15.00 -7.10 4.91
CA ILE A 250 -14.55 -6.71 6.26
C ILE A 250 -13.15 -7.28 6.55
N PHE A 251 -12.88 -8.52 6.13
CA PHE A 251 -11.58 -9.13 6.35
C PHE A 251 -10.50 -8.45 5.49
N LEU A 252 -10.83 -8.10 4.25
CA LEU A 252 -9.92 -7.38 3.35
C LEU A 252 -9.59 -5.98 3.87
N GLN A 253 -10.59 -5.24 4.38
CA GLN A 253 -10.40 -3.94 5.03
C GLN A 253 -9.51 -4.04 6.28
N ARG A 254 -9.66 -5.11 7.08
CA ARG A 254 -8.83 -5.34 8.28
C ARG A 254 -7.40 -5.69 7.96
N ILE A 255 -7.17 -6.59 6.99
CA ILE A 255 -5.82 -6.87 6.52
C ILE A 255 -5.21 -5.54 6.12
N PHE A 256 -5.87 -4.75 5.26
CA PHE A 256 -5.36 -3.44 4.85
C PHE A 256 -5.03 -2.51 6.03
N GLY A 257 -5.96 -2.34 6.98
CA GLY A 257 -5.75 -1.46 8.14
C GLY A 257 -4.59 -1.91 9.02
N PHE A 258 -4.52 -3.21 9.34
CA PHE A 258 -3.41 -3.80 10.09
C PHE A 258 -2.08 -3.66 9.35
N LEU A 259 -2.11 -3.85 8.02
CA LEU A 259 -0.92 -3.68 7.19
C LEU A 259 -0.37 -2.25 7.21
N LEU A 260 -1.22 -1.24 7.34
CA LEU A 260 -0.77 0.16 7.45
C LEU A 260 -0.17 0.49 8.82
N ILE A 261 -0.54 -0.22 9.89
CA ILE A 261 0.04 -0.03 11.23
C ILE A 261 1.52 -0.45 11.27
N PHE A 262 1.90 -1.49 10.52
CA PHE A 262 3.28 -1.97 10.50
C PHE A 262 4.32 -0.92 10.13
N PRO A 263 4.22 -0.26 8.97
CA PRO A 263 5.15 0.79 8.62
C PRO A 263 4.97 2.04 9.48
N LEU A 264 3.80 2.29 10.07
CA LEU A 264 3.62 3.36 11.06
C LEU A 264 4.47 3.12 12.32
N VAL A 265 4.34 1.96 12.97
CA VAL A 265 5.12 1.62 14.17
C VAL A 265 6.62 1.62 13.86
N LYS A 266 7.01 1.00 12.74
CA LYS A 266 8.41 0.86 12.36
C LYS A 266 9.04 2.18 11.93
N MET A 267 8.43 2.93 11.02
CA MET A 267 9.03 4.18 10.54
C MET A 267 8.96 5.28 11.59
N MET A 268 7.91 5.30 12.43
CA MET A 268 7.86 6.21 13.57
C MET A 268 8.77 5.80 14.72
N ASN A 269 9.70 4.83 14.54
CA ASN A 269 10.55 4.19 15.55
C ASN A 269 9.94 4.25 16.96
N LEU A 270 8.66 3.88 17.11
CA LEU A 270 8.01 3.97 18.42
C LEU A 270 8.71 3.07 19.42
N GLY A 271 9.23 1.91 18.97
CA GLY A 271 10.04 1.02 19.80
C GLY A 271 11.36 1.62 20.27
N GLN A 272 12.07 2.38 19.42
CA GLN A 272 13.29 3.10 19.83
C GLN A 272 12.97 4.23 20.82
N LEU A 273 11.92 4.99 20.56
CA LEU A 273 11.53 6.10 21.45
C LEU A 273 11.23 5.62 22.88
N TRP A 274 10.81 4.36 23.03
CA TRP A 274 10.43 3.75 24.31
C TRP A 274 11.57 3.02 25.01
N LEU A 275 12.41 2.27 24.29
CA LEU A 275 13.41 1.38 24.89
C LEU A 275 14.87 1.76 24.61
N ASP A 276 15.13 2.60 23.61
CA ASP A 276 16.48 3.01 23.24
C ASP A 276 16.48 4.43 22.65
N PRO A 277 16.28 5.46 23.48
CA PRO A 277 16.19 6.86 23.05
C PRO A 277 17.48 7.36 22.37
N GLU A 278 18.61 6.75 22.69
CA GLU A 278 19.92 7.07 22.11
C GLU A 278 20.19 6.32 20.79
N GLY A 279 19.39 5.30 20.46
CA GLY A 279 19.42 4.59 19.17
C GLY A 279 20.62 3.67 18.96
N LEU A 280 21.30 3.26 20.02
CA LEU A 280 22.53 2.44 19.95
C LEU A 280 22.27 0.94 19.69
N ASN A 281 21.07 0.43 19.95
CA ASN A 281 20.74 -0.99 20.01
C ASN A 281 19.53 -1.35 19.15
N PHE A 282 19.80 -1.80 17.91
CA PHE A 282 18.78 -2.30 16.97
C PHE A 282 17.87 -3.41 17.54
N ILE A 283 18.38 -4.23 18.46
CA ILE A 283 17.62 -5.31 19.11
C ILE A 283 16.57 -4.74 20.07
N LEU A 284 16.94 -3.77 20.90
CA LEU A 284 16.02 -3.09 21.84
C LEU A 284 14.91 -2.34 21.10
N ALA A 285 15.25 -1.67 20.01
CA ALA A 285 14.30 -1.05 19.08
C ALA A 285 13.22 -2.04 18.59
N THR A 286 13.67 -3.22 18.14
CA THR A 286 12.82 -4.25 17.55
C THR A 286 11.95 -4.94 18.62
N ILE A 287 12.47 -5.09 19.83
CA ILE A 287 11.69 -5.57 20.99
C ILE A 287 10.58 -4.56 21.33
N GLY A 288 10.88 -3.26 21.31
CA GLY A 288 9.89 -2.21 21.55
C GLY A 288 8.76 -2.23 20.53
N ASP A 289 9.11 -2.38 19.24
CA ASP A 289 8.12 -2.55 18.17
C ASP A 289 7.26 -3.81 18.39
N ALA A 290 7.85 -4.92 18.83
CA ALA A 290 7.14 -6.17 19.12
C ALA A 290 6.18 -6.04 20.32
N ILE A 291 6.56 -5.30 21.36
CA ILE A 291 5.71 -5.02 22.51
C ILE A 291 4.48 -4.19 22.09
N ILE A 292 4.69 -3.16 21.26
CA ILE A 292 3.58 -2.34 20.73
C ILE A 292 2.59 -3.22 19.94
N TRP A 293 3.10 -4.17 19.16
CA TRP A 293 2.25 -5.14 18.46
C TRP A 293 1.47 -6.06 19.39
N LEU A 294 2.10 -6.58 20.44
CA LEU A 294 1.45 -7.46 21.42
C LEU A 294 0.41 -6.75 22.27
N VAL A 295 0.69 -5.52 22.71
CA VAL A 295 -0.13 -4.78 23.67
C VAL A 295 -1.20 -3.93 22.99
N VAL A 296 -0.92 -3.38 21.81
CA VAL A 296 -1.84 -2.45 21.12
C VAL A 296 -2.36 -3.07 19.84
N GLY A 297 -1.48 -3.53 18.95
CA GLY A 297 -1.87 -3.99 17.62
C GLY A 297 -2.83 -5.18 17.64
N ILE A 298 -2.46 -6.26 18.35
CA ILE A 298 -3.27 -7.49 18.45
C ILE A 298 -4.59 -7.24 19.19
N PRO A 299 -4.62 -6.57 20.37
CA PRO A 299 -5.88 -6.28 21.06
C PRO A 299 -6.80 -5.36 20.27
N VAL A 300 -6.28 -4.32 19.60
CA VAL A 300 -7.07 -3.45 18.71
C VAL A 300 -7.65 -4.26 17.55
N TRP A 301 -6.86 -5.15 16.95
CA TRP A 301 -7.35 -6.06 15.91
C TRP A 301 -8.47 -6.95 16.44
N ILE A 302 -8.31 -7.58 17.62
CA ILE A 302 -9.35 -8.45 18.21
C ILE A 302 -10.62 -7.66 18.54
N VAL A 303 -10.52 -6.49 19.17
CA VAL A 303 -11.68 -5.68 19.59
C VAL A 303 -12.43 -5.13 18.38
N SER A 304 -11.71 -4.56 17.40
CA SER A 304 -12.32 -4.19 16.11
C SER A 304 -12.90 -5.42 15.41
N SER A 305 -12.28 -6.60 15.60
CA SER A 305 -12.74 -7.81 14.96
C SER A 305 -14.13 -8.25 15.40
N ASN A 306 -14.37 -8.15 16.71
CA ASN A 306 -15.61 -8.55 17.33
C ASN A 306 -16.70 -7.50 17.11
N ARG A 307 -16.36 -6.20 17.18
CA ARG A 307 -17.34 -5.11 16.99
C ARG A 307 -17.98 -5.09 15.60
N LEU A 308 -17.19 -5.27 14.53
CA LEU A 308 -17.75 -5.22 13.17
C LEU A 308 -18.52 -6.52 12.83
N ARG A 309 -18.14 -7.66 13.41
CA ARG A 309 -18.90 -8.92 13.30
C ARG A 309 -20.25 -8.80 13.99
N ALA A 310 -20.28 -8.21 15.19
CA ALA A 310 -21.53 -7.93 15.91
C ALA A 310 -22.45 -7.02 15.10
N LYS A 311 -21.94 -5.89 14.61
CA LYS A 311 -22.72 -4.96 13.76
C LYS A 311 -23.25 -5.59 12.48
N ARG A 312 -22.46 -6.41 11.76
CA ARG A 312 -22.93 -7.12 10.55
C ARG A 312 -24.09 -8.07 10.86
N ASN A 313 -24.00 -8.78 11.98
CA ASN A 313 -25.06 -9.70 12.40
C ASN A 313 -26.33 -8.93 12.79
N GLU A 314 -26.19 -7.76 13.42
CA GLU A 314 -27.32 -6.86 13.73
C GLU A 314 -28.02 -6.39 12.44
N THR A 315 -27.29 -5.90 11.43
CA THR A 315 -27.91 -5.46 10.16
C THR A 315 -28.64 -6.60 9.45
N GLN A 316 -28.06 -7.81 9.43
CA GLN A 316 -28.69 -8.96 8.78
C GLN A 316 -29.95 -9.47 9.51
N SER A 317 -30.05 -9.26 10.83
CA SER A 317 -31.23 -9.67 11.62
C SER A 317 -32.42 -8.71 11.52
N VAL A 318 -32.21 -7.49 11.04
CA VAL A 318 -33.26 -6.48 10.83
C VAL A 318 -33.96 -6.67 9.48
N ASP A 319 -33.29 -7.33 8.54
CA ASP A 319 -33.79 -7.60 7.17
C ASP A 319 -34.47 -8.98 7.00
N THR A 320 -34.57 -9.79 8.08
CA THR A 320 -35.26 -11.09 8.12
C THR A 320 -36.50 -11.06 8.98
#